data_AF-G3ILI6-F1
#
_entry.id   AF-G3ILI6-F1
#
_cell.length_a   1.000
_cell.length_b   1.000
_cell.length_c   1.000
_cell.angle_alpha   90.00
_cell.angle_beta   90.00
_cell.angle_gamma   90.00
#
_symmetry.space_group_name_H-M   'P 1'
#
loop_
_entity.id
_entity.type
_entity.pdbx_description
1 polymer ?
#
loop_
_entity_poly.entity_id
_entity_poly.type
_entity_poly.pdbx_seq_one_letter_code
_entity_poly.pdbx_strand_id
1 'polypeptide(L)'
;MQKISTQNRRALDLVAAKCYYYHARVYEFLDKLDVVRSFLHARLRTATLRHDADGQATLLNLLLRNYLHYSLYDQAEKLVSKSVFPEQANNNEWARYLYYTGKRGPPTHPTKQDVAQAL
;
A
#
# COMPACT_ATOMS: atom_id res chain seq x y z
N MET A 1 6.29 -14.34 11.77
CA MET A 1 4.99 -13.69 11.41
C MET A 1 3.89 -14.69 10.99
N GLN A 2 3.91 -15.96 11.43
CA GLN A 2 2.83 -16.92 11.12
C GLN A 2 1.79 -17.03 12.24
N LYS A 3 2.17 -16.84 13.50
CA LYS A 3 1.27 -16.97 14.66
C LYS A 3 0.21 -15.86 14.81
N ILE A 4 0.36 -14.73 14.12
CA ILE A 4 -0.60 -13.61 14.16
C ILE A 4 -1.74 -13.83 13.16
N SER A 5 -1.52 -14.66 12.12
CA SER A 5 -2.50 -14.87 11.04
C SER A 5 -3.73 -15.66 11.47
N THR A 6 -3.66 -16.38 12.59
CA THR A 6 -4.72 -17.28 13.09
C THR A 6 -5.70 -16.63 14.05
N GLN A 7 -5.41 -15.43 14.56
CA GLN A 7 -6.34 -14.73 15.45
C GLN A 7 -7.11 -13.67 14.67
N ASN A 8 -8.40 -13.95 14.48
CA ASN A 8 -9.37 -13.10 13.81
C ASN A 8 -9.75 -11.91 14.71
N ARG A 9 -8.79 -11.04 15.04
CA ARG A 9 -9.00 -9.84 15.85
C ARG A 9 -8.62 -8.63 15.02
N ARG A 10 -9.62 -7.84 14.62
CA ARG A 10 -9.48 -6.57 13.90
C ARG A 10 -8.47 -5.60 14.57
N ALA A 11 -8.23 -5.75 15.87
CA ALA A 11 -7.20 -5.02 16.62
C ALA A 11 -5.75 -5.44 16.29
N LEU A 12 -5.51 -6.70 15.91
CA LEU A 12 -4.19 -7.17 15.48
C LEU A 12 -3.81 -6.60 14.11
N ASP A 13 -4.79 -6.25 13.29
CA ASP A 13 -4.56 -5.70 11.96
C ASP A 13 -3.92 -4.29 12.04
N LEU A 14 -4.36 -3.44 12.97
CA LEU A 14 -3.70 -2.14 13.25
C LEU A 14 -2.27 -2.30 13.77
N VAL A 15 -2.02 -3.29 14.63
CA VAL A 15 -0.67 -3.58 15.13
C VAL A 15 0.19 -4.14 13.99
N ALA A 16 -0.37 -5.02 13.16
CA ALA A 16 0.29 -5.58 12.00
C ALA A 16 0.67 -4.50 10.99
N ALA A 17 -0.18 -3.50 10.74
CA ALA A 17 0.13 -2.35 9.89
C ALA A 17 1.40 -1.61 10.37
N LYS A 18 1.49 -1.33 11.68
CA LYS A 18 2.70 -0.76 12.29
C LYS A 18 3.90 -1.69 12.17
N CYS A 19 3.73 -2.99 12.39
CA CYS A 19 4.79 -3.97 12.20
C CYS A 19 5.29 -4.01 10.75
N TYR A 20 4.40 -3.94 9.75
CA TYR A 20 4.79 -3.88 8.33
C TYR A 20 5.57 -2.62 8.02
N TYR A 21 5.19 -1.47 8.61
CA TYR A 21 5.94 -0.23 8.46
C TYR A 21 7.37 -0.35 9.00
N TYR A 22 7.54 -0.83 10.24
CA TYR A 22 8.87 -1.02 10.82
C TYR A 22 9.68 -2.08 10.07
N HIS A 23 9.02 -3.16 9.63
CA HIS A 23 9.66 -4.20 8.82
C HIS A 23 10.20 -3.60 7.53
N ALA A 24 9.36 -2.92 6.73
CA ALA A 24 9.80 -2.28 5.50
C ALA A 24 10.96 -1.28 5.75
N ARG A 25 10.92 -0.52 6.84
CA ARG A 25 11.98 0.44 7.19
C ARG A 25 13.32 -0.23 7.53
N VAL A 26 13.30 -1.37 8.23
CA VAL A 26 14.53 -2.15 8.46
C VAL A 26 15.09 -2.65 7.13
N TYR A 27 14.25 -3.16 6.23
CA TYR A 27 14.72 -3.61 4.91
C TYR A 27 15.20 -2.48 4.00
N GLU A 28 14.70 -1.26 4.20
CA GLU A 28 15.21 -0.03 3.56
C GLU A 28 16.64 0.26 4.03
N PHE A 29 16.93 0.13 5.32
CA PHE A 29 18.30 0.26 5.84
C PHE A 29 19.26 -0.82 5.36
N LEU A 30 18.76 -2.03 5.08
CA LEU A 30 19.55 -3.14 4.56
C LEU A 30 19.65 -3.14 3.01
N ASP A 31 19.04 -2.18 2.33
CA ASP A 31 18.96 -2.07 0.86
C ASP A 31 18.42 -3.35 0.17
N LYS A 32 17.61 -4.13 0.90
CA LYS A 32 17.00 -5.40 0.44
C LYS A 32 15.51 -5.25 0.21
N LEU A 33 15.14 -4.15 -0.44
CA LEU A 33 13.76 -3.75 -0.70
C LEU A 33 13.08 -4.57 -1.82
N ASP A 34 13.83 -5.33 -2.62
CA ASP A 34 13.28 -6.21 -3.65
C ASP A 34 12.58 -7.45 -3.05
N VAL A 35 13.23 -8.08 -2.06
CA VAL A 35 12.72 -9.28 -1.37
C VAL A 35 11.43 -8.98 -0.60
N VAL A 36 11.35 -7.80 0.02
CA VAL A 36 10.15 -7.39 0.79
C VAL A 36 8.96 -7.09 -0.12
N ARG A 37 9.18 -6.71 -1.39
CA ARG A 37 8.10 -6.36 -2.34
C ARG A 37 7.13 -7.52 -2.55
N SER A 38 7.65 -8.72 -2.81
CA SER A 38 6.83 -9.94 -2.98
C SER A 38 6.04 -10.28 -1.72
N PHE A 39 6.64 -10.08 -0.55
CA PHE A 39 5.97 -10.27 0.74
C PHE A 39 4.84 -9.25 0.95
N LEU A 40 5.08 -7.97 0.66
CA LEU A 40 4.07 -6.90 0.77
C LEU A 40 2.89 -7.14 -0.17
N HIS A 41 3.13 -7.59 -1.40
CA HIS A 41 2.06 -7.94 -2.35
C HIS A 41 1.19 -9.10 -1.85
N ALA A 42 1.80 -10.15 -1.32
CA ALA A 42 1.06 -11.27 -0.75
C ALA A 42 0.19 -10.84 0.45
N ARG A 43 0.72 -9.93 1.27
CA ARG A 43 -0.02 -9.35 2.41
C ARG A 43 -1.13 -8.42 1.96
N LEU A 44 -0.91 -7.58 0.96
CA LEU A 44 -1.94 -6.70 0.40
C LEU A 44 -3.14 -7.52 -0.09
N ARG A 45 -2.88 -8.60 -0.84
CA ARG A 45 -3.96 -9.51 -1.29
C ARG A 45 -4.75 -10.10 -0.13
N THR A 46 -4.08 -10.46 0.95
CA THR A 46 -4.71 -11.01 2.15
C THR A 46 -5.53 -9.95 2.89
N ALA A 47 -5.02 -8.73 3.01
CA ALA A 47 -5.72 -7.60 3.64
C ALA A 47 -6.97 -7.22 2.84
N THR A 48 -6.90 -7.25 1.51
CA THR A 48 -8.05 -7.06 0.62
C THR A 48 -9.13 -8.10 0.81
N LEU A 49 -8.74 -9.38 0.93
CA LEU A 49 -9.70 -10.45 1.19
C LEU A 49 -10.35 -10.36 2.58
N ARG A 50 -9.64 -9.81 3.57
CA ARG A 50 -10.14 -9.61 4.93
C ARG A 50 -10.90 -8.30 5.13
N HIS A 51 -11.00 -7.46 4.10
CA HIS A 51 -11.58 -6.12 4.16
C HIS A 51 -10.94 -5.23 5.25
N ASP A 52 -9.62 -5.35 5.42
CA ASP A 52 -8.85 -4.54 6.38
C ASP A 52 -8.38 -3.23 5.71
N ALA A 53 -9.15 -2.16 5.90
CA ALA A 53 -8.90 -0.86 5.31
C ALA A 53 -7.56 -0.24 5.76
N ASP A 54 -7.23 -0.32 7.05
CA ASP A 54 -6.01 0.28 7.60
C ASP A 54 -4.75 -0.45 7.13
N GLY A 55 -4.78 -1.79 7.14
CA GLY A 55 -3.68 -2.61 6.64
C GLY A 55 -3.47 -2.43 5.14
N GLN A 56 -4.55 -2.41 4.35
CA GLN A 56 -4.48 -2.14 2.90
C GLN A 56 -3.84 -0.79 2.59
N ALA A 57 -4.31 0.29 3.22
CA ALA A 57 -3.79 1.63 3.00
C ALA A 57 -2.29 1.72 3.32
N THR A 58 -1.89 1.17 4.47
CA THR A 58 -0.48 1.18 4.91
C THR A 58 0.40 0.38 3.94
N LEU A 59 -0.05 -0.81 3.51
CA LEU A 59 0.70 -1.66 2.58
C LEU A 59 0.83 -1.01 1.20
N LEU A 60 -0.21 -0.32 0.72
CA LEU A 60 -0.17 0.39 -0.55
C LEU A 60 0.80 1.56 -0.52
N ASN A 61 0.78 2.36 0.57
CA ASN A 61 1.73 3.45 0.77
C ASN A 61 3.18 2.97 0.84
N LEU A 62 3.44 1.83 1.50
CA LEU A 62 4.77 1.21 1.54
C LEU A 62 5.23 0.72 0.16
N LEU A 63 4.33 0.11 -0.62
CA LEU A 63 4.63 -0.34 -1.98
C LEU A 63 4.92 0.85 -2.90
N LEU A 64 4.12 1.92 -2.84
CA LEU A 64 4.37 3.14 -3.60
C LEU A 64 5.73 3.74 -3.26
N ARG A 65 6.06 3.85 -1.98
CA ARG A 65 7.37 4.33 -1.55
C ARG A 65 8.51 3.47 -2.08
N ASN A 66 8.36 2.14 -2.08
CA ASN A 66 9.33 1.21 -2.65
C ASN A 66 9.53 1.46 -4.15
N TYR A 67 8.45 1.64 -4.91
CA TYR A 67 8.52 1.91 -6.34
C TYR A 67 9.15 3.27 -6.66
N LEU A 68 8.82 4.31 -5.89
CA LEU A 68 9.43 5.63 -6.04
C LEU A 68 10.93 5.60 -5.73
N HIS A 69 11.35 4.84 -4.72
CA HIS A 69 12.77 4.69 -4.37
C HIS A 69 13.59 4.10 -5.52
N TYR A 70 13.06 3.09 -6.20
CA TYR A 70 13.71 2.49 -7.37
C TYR A 70 13.41 3.21 -8.69
N SER A 71 12.72 4.36 -8.67
CA SER A 71 12.28 5.09 -9.88
C SER A 71 11.43 4.24 -10.86
N LEU A 72 10.70 3.24 -10.33
CA LEU A 72 9.80 2.36 -11.09
C LEU A 72 8.41 3.01 -11.26
N TYR A 73 8.37 4.13 -11.96
CA TYR A 73 7.13 4.90 -12.14
C TYR A 73 6.04 4.06 -12.81
N ASP A 74 6.29 3.39 -13.93
CA ASP A 74 5.29 2.59 -14.67
C ASP A 74 4.60 1.52 -13.82
N GLN A 75 5.35 0.88 -12.91
CA GLN A 75 4.78 -0.13 -12.02
C GLN A 75 3.90 0.50 -10.94
N ALA A 76 4.29 1.67 -10.43
CA ALA A 76 3.46 2.44 -9.51
C ALA A 76 2.14 2.88 -10.18
N GLU A 77 2.12 3.22 -11.48
CA GLU A 77 0.86 3.49 -12.21
C GLU A 77 -0.07 2.30 -12.19
N LYS A 78 0.48 1.14 -12.60
CA LYS A 78 -0.28 -0.08 -12.76
C LYS A 78 -0.83 -0.55 -11.42
N LEU A 79 -0.10 -0.29 -10.34
CA LEU A 79 -0.57 -0.53 -8.99
C LEU A 79 -1.77 0.37 -8.68
N VAL A 80 -1.60 1.70 -8.75
CA VAL A 80 -2.63 2.71 -8.45
C VAL A 80 -3.90 2.48 -9.26
N SER A 81 -3.74 2.23 -10.56
CA SER A 81 -4.83 1.97 -11.50
C SER A 81 -5.66 0.74 -11.14
N LYS A 82 -5.04 -0.27 -10.51
CA LYS A 82 -5.70 -1.55 -10.15
C LYS A 82 -6.10 -1.62 -8.69
N SER A 83 -5.48 -0.83 -7.82
CA SER A 83 -5.77 -0.79 -6.39
C SER A 83 -6.85 0.24 -6.09
N VAL A 84 -7.89 -0.16 -5.37
CA VAL A 84 -8.86 0.77 -4.79
C VAL A 84 -8.35 1.17 -3.41
N PHE A 85 -8.13 2.46 -3.18
CA PHE A 85 -7.76 2.95 -1.86
C PHE A 85 -9.01 2.91 -0.95
N PRO A 86 -8.93 2.33 0.26
CA PRO A 86 -10.10 2.20 1.11
C PRO A 86 -10.49 3.56 1.74
N GLU A 87 -11.78 3.93 1.65
CA GLU A 87 -12.31 5.19 2.19
C GLU A 87 -12.22 5.28 3.72
N GLN A 88 -12.25 4.14 4.42
CA GLN A 88 -12.16 4.07 5.88
C GLN A 88 -10.73 4.24 6.42
N ALA A 89 -9.73 4.42 5.55
CA ALA A 89 -8.36 4.63 5.98
C ALA A 89 -8.19 5.97 6.71
N ASN A 90 -7.26 5.99 7.66
CA ASN A 90 -6.90 7.21 8.38
C ASN A 90 -6.48 8.35 7.42
N ASN A 91 -6.90 9.59 7.73
CA ASN A 91 -6.58 10.78 6.93
C ASN A 91 -5.07 10.95 6.66
N ASN A 92 -4.23 10.51 7.61
CA ASN A 92 -2.78 10.53 7.44
C ASN A 92 -2.28 9.63 6.30
N GLU A 93 -2.90 8.46 6.12
CA GLU A 93 -2.57 7.52 5.05
C GLU A 93 -3.11 8.01 3.70
N TRP A 94 -4.29 8.66 3.71
CA TRP A 94 -4.84 9.35 2.54
C TRP A 94 -3.92 10.48 2.04
N ALA A 95 -3.46 11.34 2.94
CA ALA A 95 -2.55 12.44 2.58
C ALA A 95 -1.23 11.92 1.98
N ARG A 96 -0.69 10.81 2.52
CA ARG A 96 0.51 10.14 1.98
C ARG A 96 0.26 9.56 0.60
N TYR A 97 -0.88 8.89 0.43
CA TYR A 97 -1.27 8.33 -0.85
C TYR A 97 -1.35 9.41 -1.93
N LEU A 98 -2.07 10.50 -1.66
CA LEU A 98 -2.19 11.66 -2.56
C LEU A 98 -0.83 12.31 -2.87
N TYR A 99 0.06 12.39 -1.87
CA TYR A 99 1.42 12.90 -2.09
C TYR A 99 2.24 11.99 -3.03
N TYR A 100 2.17 10.67 -2.85
CA TYR A 100 2.91 9.72 -3.68
C TYR A 100 2.33 9.62 -5.09
N THR A 101 1.02 9.69 -5.26
CA THR A 101 0.38 9.73 -6.58
C THR A 101 0.73 11.03 -7.31
N GLY A 102 0.67 12.18 -6.62
CA GLY A 102 1.07 13.48 -7.20
C GLY A 102 2.55 13.54 -7.59
N LYS A 103 3.45 12.94 -6.77
CA LYS A 103 4.88 12.89 -7.07
C LYS A 103 5.24 12.00 -8.27
N ARG A 104 4.37 11.05 -8.63
CA ARG A 104 4.55 10.19 -9.81
C ARG A 104 4.43 10.96 -11.14
N GLY A 105 3.85 12.16 -11.12
CA GLY A 105 3.52 12.94 -12.32
C GLY A 105 2.09 12.67 -12.82
N PRO A 106 1.56 13.54 -13.72
CA PRO A 106 0.20 13.41 -14.22
C PRO A 106 0.00 12.08 -14.96
N PRO A 107 -1.18 11.44 -14.82
CA PRO A 107 -1.45 10.16 -15.47
C PRO A 107 -1.38 10.34 -16.99
N THR A 108 -0.56 9.53 -17.66
CA THR A 108 -0.49 9.46 -19.13
C THR A 108 -1.66 8.67 -19.72
N HIS A 109 -2.44 7.99 -18.87
CA HIS A 109 -3.69 7.34 -19.24
C HIS A 109 -4.82 7.66 -18.23
N PRO A 110 -6.02 8.08 -18.68
CA PRO A 110 -7.13 8.36 -17.79
C PRO A 110 -7.55 7.07 -17.08
N THR A 111 -7.36 7.04 -15.76
CA THR A 111 -7.73 5.91 -14.92
C THR A 111 -9.22 5.96 -14.59
N LYS A 112 -9.87 4.79 -14.58
CA LYS A 112 -11.32 4.64 -14.32
C LYS A 112 -11.83 5.26 -13.00
N GLN A 113 -10.93 5.65 -12.09
CA GLN A 113 -11.25 6.35 -10.84
C GLN A 113 -11.73 7.79 -11.08
N ASP A 114 -11.24 8.48 -12.11
CA ASP A 114 -11.70 9.84 -12.44
C ASP A 114 -13.15 9.86 -12.95
N VAL A 115 -13.60 8.77 -13.56
CA VAL A 115 -14.96 8.65 -14.12
C VAL A 115 -16.01 8.36 -13.04
N ALA A 116 -15.61 7.75 -11.93
CA ALA A 116 -16.51 7.42 -10.82
C ALA A 116 -16.73 8.58 -9.83
N GLN A 117 -15.89 9.61 -9.86
CA GLN A 117 -16.07 10.84 -9.06
C GLN A 117 -16.74 11.98 -9.84
N ALA A 118 -17.02 11.79 -11.14
CA ALA A 118 -17.64 12.78 -12.02
C ALA A 118 -19.14 12.49 -12.34
N LEU A 119 -19.75 11.52 -11.66
CA LEU A 119 -21.19 11.21 -11.67
C LEU A 119 -21.71 11.14 -10.23
#